data_AF-E3FBZ6-F1
#
_entry.id   AF-E3FBZ6-F1
#
_cell.length_a   1.000
_cell.length_b   1.000
_cell.length_c   1.000
_cell.angle_alpha   90.00
_cell.angle_beta   90.00
_cell.angle_gamma   90.00
#
_symmetry.space_group_name_H-M   'P 1'
#
loop_
_entity.id
_entity.type
_entity.pdbx_description
1 polymer ?
#
loop_
_entity_poly.entity_id
_entity_poly.type
_entity_poly.pdbx_seq_one_letter_code
_entity_poly.pdbx_strand_id
1 'polypeptide(L)'
;MNNALTKIATAQAAAGGRYPKFGRYLLEVEVVRTKEGFKGDSAIAELKVRESEPLTSGENPSRPGETVDYVENLSDQKKGGGGRFKSFLMTLVGAEEYEFANPAALKKFFDERQAGTHLLIRCEVFPKHLPPKDGQPGKVISGYRWTHVELNDEQLAQVEQARKVSKLPALADALK
;
A
#
# COMPACT_ATOMS: atom_id res chain seq x y z
N MET A 1 -12.04 -0.82 40.89
CA MET A 1 -12.12 -0.51 39.45
C MET A 1 -11.64 -1.75 38.68
N ASN A 2 -12.41 -2.26 37.72
CA ASN A 2 -12.19 -3.60 37.15
C ASN A 2 -10.95 -3.60 36.23
N ASN A 3 -9.89 -4.31 36.63
CA ASN A 3 -8.58 -4.36 35.95
C ASN A 3 -8.71 -4.73 34.46
N ALA A 4 -9.71 -5.53 34.09
CA ALA A 4 -10.01 -5.85 32.70
C ALA A 4 -10.42 -4.64 31.84
N LEU A 5 -11.24 -3.73 32.39
CA LEU A 5 -11.70 -2.56 31.64
C LEU A 5 -10.58 -1.54 31.42
N THR A 6 -9.70 -1.36 32.41
CA THR A 6 -8.50 -0.54 32.26
C THR A 6 -7.57 -1.12 31.19
N LYS A 7 -7.33 -2.44 31.21
CA LYS A 7 -6.53 -3.12 30.18
C LYS A 7 -7.11 -2.94 28.78
N ILE A 8 -8.43 -2.98 28.62
CA ILE A 8 -9.10 -2.74 27.33
C ILE A 8 -8.95 -1.27 26.91
N ALA A 9 -9.17 -0.32 27.83
CA ALA A 9 -9.08 1.10 27.53
C ALA A 9 -7.66 1.58 27.18
N THR A 10 -6.65 0.94 27.76
CA THR A 10 -5.23 1.26 27.50
C THR A 10 -4.61 0.38 26.43
N ALA A 11 -5.30 -0.68 26.00
CA ALA A 11 -4.83 -1.49 24.89
C ALA A 11 -4.83 -0.62 23.64
N GLN A 12 -3.71 -0.62 22.92
CA GLN A 12 -3.69 -0.08 21.58
C GLN A 12 -4.70 -0.85 20.75
N ALA A 13 -5.64 -0.15 20.12
CA ALA A 13 -6.61 -0.78 19.22
C ALA A 13 -5.83 -1.66 18.23
N ALA A 14 -6.28 -2.91 18.07
CA ALA A 14 -5.68 -3.78 17.09
C ALA A 14 -5.77 -3.07 15.73
N ALA A 15 -4.62 -2.70 15.17
CA ALA A 15 -4.53 -2.25 13.79
C ALA A 15 -4.80 -3.48 12.91
N GLY A 16 -6.06 -3.87 12.78
CA GLY A 16 -6.52 -4.59 11.61
C GLY A 16 -6.12 -3.77 10.39
N GLY A 17 -5.75 -4.43 9.30
CA GLY A 17 -5.39 -3.72 8.07
C GLY A 17 -6.49 -2.73 7.70
N ARG A 18 -6.13 -1.45 7.57
CA ARG A 18 -7.04 -0.39 7.16
C ARG A 18 -7.23 -0.49 5.65
N TYR A 19 -7.90 -1.53 5.18
CA TYR A 19 -8.01 -1.75 3.74
C TYR A 19 -8.83 -0.63 3.07
N PRO A 20 -8.40 -0.14 1.90
CA PRO A 20 -9.18 0.85 1.18
C PRO A 20 -10.53 0.28 0.77
N LYS A 21 -11.57 1.10 0.90
CA LYS A 21 -12.91 0.78 0.38
C LYS A 21 -12.89 0.83 -1.15
N PHE A 22 -13.95 0.38 -1.83
CA PHE A 22 -14.00 0.50 -3.28
C PHE A 22 -14.11 1.97 -3.69
N GLY A 23 -13.35 2.35 -4.72
CA GLY A 23 -13.18 3.75 -5.12
C GLY A 23 -11.96 3.95 -6.02
N ARG A 24 -11.80 5.19 -6.50
CA ARG A 24 -10.60 5.66 -7.19
C ARG A 24 -9.86 6.62 -6.29
N TYR A 25 -8.54 6.52 -6.29
CA TYR A 25 -7.70 7.23 -5.33
C TYR A 25 -6.45 7.80 -5.99
N LEU A 26 -6.02 8.95 -5.47
CA LEU A 26 -4.62 9.33 -5.45
C LEU A 26 -4.08 9.03 -4.05
N LEU A 27 -3.04 8.22 -3.98
CA LEU A 27 -2.45 7.73 -2.74
C LEU A 27 -1.00 8.21 -2.63
N GLU A 28 -0.59 8.64 -1.45
CA GLU A 28 0.79 8.95 -1.11
C GLU A 28 1.34 7.85 -0.20
N VAL A 29 2.52 7.32 -0.51
CA VAL A 29 3.16 6.30 0.33
C VAL A 29 3.71 6.93 1.60
N GLU A 30 3.26 6.47 2.77
CA GLU A 30 3.83 6.87 4.06
C GLU A 30 5.04 5.99 4.41
N VAL A 31 4.90 4.67 4.30
CA VAL A 31 5.97 3.72 4.62
C VAL A 31 5.74 2.40 3.90
N VAL A 32 6.83 1.73 3.53
CA VAL A 32 6.81 0.34 3.06
C VAL A 32 7.62 -0.52 4.03
N ARG A 33 6.98 -1.58 4.55
CA ARG A 33 7.56 -2.44 5.58
C ARG A 33 7.17 -3.90 5.39
N THR A 34 7.97 -4.78 5.96
CA THR A 34 7.59 -6.18 6.17
C THR A 34 7.08 -6.39 7.59
N LYS A 35 6.23 -7.39 7.76
CA LYS A 35 5.76 -7.85 9.06
C LYS A 35 5.74 -9.36 9.07
N GLU A 36 6.52 -9.94 9.98
CA GLU A 36 6.41 -11.36 10.30
C GLU A 36 5.10 -11.61 11.05
N GLY A 37 4.41 -12.68 10.69
CA GLY A 37 3.11 -12.99 11.25
C GLY A 37 2.84 -14.48 11.31
N PHE A 38 1.85 -14.85 12.13
CA PHE A 38 1.43 -16.24 12.29
C PHE A 38 1.05 -16.93 10.97
N LYS A 39 0.61 -16.17 9.96
CA LYS A 39 0.22 -16.67 8.64
C LYS A 39 1.31 -16.51 7.57
N GLY A 40 2.56 -16.30 7.99
CA GLY A 40 3.69 -15.98 7.13
C GLY A 40 3.96 -14.49 7.01
N ASP A 41 5.01 -14.16 6.27
CA ASP A 41 5.51 -12.80 6.12
C ASP A 41 4.58 -11.99 5.22
N SER A 42 4.37 -10.74 5.57
CA SER A 42 3.56 -9.81 4.80
C SER A 42 4.38 -8.59 4.41
N ALA A 43 4.21 -8.11 3.17
CA ALA A 43 4.60 -6.77 2.79
C ALA A 43 3.41 -5.83 2.95
N ILE A 44 3.67 -4.65 3.49
CA ILE A 44 2.67 -3.64 3.83
C ILE A 44 3.17 -2.31 3.27
N ALA A 45 2.35 -1.69 2.41
CA ALA A 45 2.48 -0.26 2.11
C ALA A 45 1.36 0.48 2.85
N GLU A 46 1.74 1.42 3.72
CA GLU A 46 0.79 2.36 4.33
C GLU A 46 0.67 3.58 3.41
N LEU A 47 -0.56 3.93 3.08
CA LEU A 47 -0.89 4.86 2.01
C LEU A 47 -1.85 5.92 2.55
N LYS A 48 -1.47 7.19 2.46
CA LYS A 48 -2.34 8.31 2.77
C LYS A 48 -3.23 8.63 1.57
N VAL A 49 -4.53 8.74 1.80
CA VAL A 49 -5.49 9.15 0.77
C VAL A 49 -5.35 10.65 0.53
N ARG A 50 -4.94 11.04 -0.68
CA ARG A 50 -4.84 12.44 -1.11
C ARG A 50 -6.12 12.90 -1.80
N GLU A 51 -6.61 12.07 -2.71
CA GLU A 51 -7.84 12.28 -3.45
C GLU A 51 -8.67 11.00 -3.40
N SER A 52 -9.99 11.13 -3.45
CA SER A 52 -10.89 9.99 -3.49
C SER A 52 -12.14 10.31 -4.30
N GLU A 53 -12.53 9.36 -5.14
CA GLU A 53 -13.76 9.38 -5.91
C GLU A 53 -14.51 8.05 -5.76
N PRO A 54 -15.86 8.07 -5.63
CA PRO A 54 -16.65 6.85 -5.59
C PRO A 54 -16.64 6.13 -6.95
N LEU A 55 -16.85 4.82 -6.93
CA LEU A 55 -17.24 4.10 -8.15
C LEU A 55 -18.69 4.45 -8.52
N THR A 56 -19.07 4.19 -9.77
CA THR A 56 -20.41 4.47 -10.32
C THR A 56 -21.56 3.83 -9.51
N SER A 57 -21.27 2.82 -8.68
CA SER A 57 -22.22 2.15 -7.78
C SER A 57 -22.58 2.91 -6.50
N GLY A 58 -22.04 4.12 -6.26
CA GLY A 58 -22.43 4.97 -5.13
C GLY A 58 -21.90 4.52 -3.77
N GLU A 59 -20.84 3.72 -3.74
CA GLU A 59 -20.17 3.32 -2.50
C GLU A 59 -19.42 4.49 -1.86
N ASN A 60 -19.29 4.48 -0.53
CA ASN A 60 -18.52 5.48 0.22
C ASN A 60 -17.03 5.06 0.22
N PRO A 61 -16.15 5.71 -0.56
CA PRO A 61 -14.74 5.37 -0.59
C PRO A 61 -14.03 5.81 0.71
N SER A 62 -12.77 5.40 0.87
CA SER A 62 -11.90 5.91 1.94
C SER A 62 -11.66 7.41 1.75
N ARG A 63 -11.71 8.20 2.83
CA ARG A 63 -11.75 9.67 2.74
C ARG A 63 -10.34 10.26 2.59
N PRO A 64 -10.19 11.41 1.90
CA PRO A 64 -8.94 12.17 1.94
C PRO A 64 -8.49 12.44 3.38
N GLY A 65 -7.21 12.21 3.64
CA GLY A 65 -6.60 12.29 4.97
C GLY A 65 -6.61 10.99 5.78
N GLU A 66 -7.38 9.97 5.38
CA GLU A 66 -7.27 8.63 5.97
C GLU A 66 -5.98 7.94 5.51
N THR A 67 -5.41 7.08 6.37
CA THR A 67 -4.35 6.14 5.97
C THR A 67 -4.97 4.76 5.77
N VAL A 68 -4.65 4.14 4.65
CA VAL A 68 -5.07 2.79 4.26
C VAL A 68 -3.85 1.89 4.05
N ASP A 69 -4.01 0.58 4.21
CA ASP A 69 -2.93 -0.39 4.07
C ASP A 69 -3.16 -1.26 2.83
N TYR A 70 -2.15 -1.35 1.96
CA TYR A 70 -2.06 -2.40 0.95
C TYR A 70 -1.16 -3.52 1.48
N VAL A 71 -1.74 -4.71 1.65
CA VAL A 71 -1.09 -5.84 2.31
C VAL A 71 -1.09 -7.06 1.39
N GLU A 72 0.08 -7.61 1.15
CA GLU A 72 0.24 -8.88 0.43
C GLU A 72 1.02 -9.89 1.27
N ASN A 73 0.52 -11.12 1.34
CA ASN A 73 1.20 -12.21 2.02
C ASN A 73 2.28 -12.78 1.10
N LEU A 74 3.55 -12.62 1.49
CA LEU A 74 4.72 -13.05 0.73
C LEU A 74 4.91 -14.57 0.75
N SER A 75 4.39 -15.24 1.78
CA SER A 75 4.43 -16.70 1.92
C SER A 75 3.32 -17.41 1.12
N ASP A 76 2.30 -16.70 0.62
CA ASP A 76 1.21 -17.27 -0.20
C ASP A 76 1.61 -17.36 -1.69
N GLN A 77 2.47 -18.34 -2.00
CA GLN A 77 2.95 -18.60 -3.36
C GLN A 77 1.83 -18.93 -4.34
N LYS A 78 0.72 -19.54 -3.88
CA LYS A 78 -0.43 -19.90 -4.72
C LYS A 78 -1.22 -18.68 -5.20
N LYS A 79 -1.18 -17.59 -4.43
CA LYS A 79 -1.86 -16.33 -4.80
C LYS A 79 -0.94 -15.31 -5.46
N GLY A 80 0.34 -15.62 -5.62
CA GLY A 80 1.31 -14.71 -6.23
C GLY A 80 1.53 -13.45 -5.40
N GLY A 81 1.40 -13.51 -4.07
CA GLY A 81 1.41 -12.32 -3.19
C GLY A 81 2.67 -11.47 -3.34
N GLY A 82 3.85 -12.10 -3.43
CA GLY A 82 5.09 -11.40 -3.73
C GLY A 82 5.10 -10.71 -5.10
N GLY A 83 4.51 -11.34 -6.12
CA GLY A 83 4.42 -10.77 -7.47
C GLY A 83 3.49 -9.55 -7.54
N ARG A 84 2.37 -9.56 -6.81
CA ARG A 84 1.46 -8.40 -6.73
C ARG A 84 2.09 -7.22 -6.04
N PHE A 85 2.84 -7.45 -4.97
CA PHE A 85 3.55 -6.37 -4.28
C PHE A 85 4.71 -5.83 -5.14
N LYS A 86 5.44 -6.70 -5.86
CA LYS A 86 6.44 -6.29 -6.85
C LYS A 86 5.82 -5.40 -7.93
N SER A 87 4.69 -5.80 -8.51
CA SER A 87 3.97 -5.00 -9.52
C SER A 87 3.52 -3.63 -9.00
N PHE A 88 3.09 -3.55 -7.74
CA PHE A 88 2.81 -2.28 -7.08
C PHE A 88 4.05 -1.38 -7.02
N LEU A 89 5.20 -1.90 -6.55
CA LEU A 89 6.43 -1.11 -6.45
C LEU A 89 6.96 -0.69 -7.83
N MET A 90 6.91 -1.56 -8.83
CA MET A 90 7.25 -1.23 -10.21
C MET A 90 6.40 -0.08 -10.74
N THR A 91 5.07 -0.17 -10.53
CA THR A 91 4.13 0.88 -10.96
C THR A 91 4.34 2.19 -10.20
N LEU A 92 4.69 2.11 -8.91
CA LEU A 92 4.97 3.28 -8.09
C LEU A 92 6.09 4.14 -8.68
N VAL A 93 7.18 3.51 -9.15
CA VAL A 93 8.36 4.22 -9.67
C VAL A 93 8.45 4.24 -11.20
N GLY A 94 7.42 3.76 -11.90
CA GLY A 94 7.38 3.76 -13.38
C GLY A 94 8.44 2.85 -14.01
N ALA A 95 8.80 1.76 -13.33
CA ALA A 95 9.88 0.87 -13.74
C ALA A 95 9.40 -0.43 -14.37
N GLU A 96 10.28 -1.02 -15.16
CA GLU A 96 10.07 -2.28 -15.85
C GLU A 96 10.47 -3.48 -14.99
N GLU A 97 9.99 -4.68 -15.37
CA GLU A 97 10.19 -5.87 -14.54
C GLU A 97 11.67 -6.25 -14.34
N TYR A 98 12.49 -6.04 -15.37
CA TYR A 98 13.91 -6.39 -15.34
C TYR A 98 14.70 -5.56 -14.32
N GLU A 99 14.27 -4.33 -14.03
CA GLU A 99 14.88 -3.45 -13.02
C GLU A 99 14.67 -3.99 -11.60
N PHE A 100 13.61 -4.80 -11.41
CA PHE A 100 13.24 -5.45 -10.16
C PHE A 100 13.64 -6.94 -10.13
N ALA A 101 14.47 -7.39 -11.08
CA ALA A 101 15.01 -8.75 -11.07
C ALA A 101 16.06 -8.96 -9.96
N ASN A 102 16.73 -7.89 -9.53
CA ASN A 102 17.71 -7.91 -8.44
C ASN A 102 17.04 -7.62 -7.09
N PRO A 103 17.17 -8.49 -6.07
CA PRO A 103 16.66 -8.23 -4.71
C PRO A 103 17.15 -6.91 -4.10
N ALA A 104 18.35 -6.43 -4.46
CA ALA A 104 18.86 -5.13 -4.01
C ALA A 104 17.97 -3.96 -4.46
N ALA A 105 17.35 -4.06 -5.65
CA ALA A 105 16.42 -3.05 -6.15
C ALA A 105 15.13 -2.98 -5.33
N LEU A 106 14.72 -4.09 -4.70
CA LEU A 106 13.58 -4.12 -3.77
C LEU A 106 13.97 -3.63 -2.37
N LYS A 107 15.18 -3.96 -1.90
CA LYS A 107 15.62 -3.65 -0.53
C LYS A 107 15.46 -2.17 -0.15
N LYS A 108 15.77 -1.26 -1.08
CA LYS A 108 15.69 0.20 -0.88
C LYS A 108 14.29 0.71 -0.51
N PHE A 109 13.24 -0.05 -0.80
CA PHE A 109 11.87 0.32 -0.40
C PHE A 109 11.58 -0.03 1.05
N PHE A 110 12.28 -1.01 1.62
CA PHE A 110 12.01 -1.53 2.97
C PHE A 110 13.05 -1.10 4.01
N ASP A 111 14.24 -0.70 3.56
CA ASP A 111 15.33 -0.26 4.42
C ASP A 111 15.23 1.23 4.78
N GLU A 112 16.28 1.78 5.37
CA GLU A 112 16.37 3.18 5.79
C GLU A 112 16.18 4.20 4.65
N ARG A 113 16.35 3.79 3.38
CA ARG A 113 16.14 4.68 2.23
C ARG A 113 14.67 5.01 2.03
N GLN A 114 13.77 4.09 2.38
CA GLN A 114 12.32 4.20 2.17
C GLN A 114 12.01 4.82 0.80
N ALA A 115 12.51 4.19 -0.26
CA ALA A 115 12.55 4.77 -1.61
C ALA A 115 11.17 5.11 -2.18
N GLY A 116 10.10 4.47 -1.67
CA GLY A 116 8.73 4.76 -2.06
C GLY A 116 8.08 5.92 -1.30
N THR A 117 8.58 6.30 -0.11
CA THR A 117 7.91 7.26 0.76
C THR A 117 7.80 8.66 0.11
N HIS A 118 6.62 9.26 0.26
CA HIS A 118 6.12 10.49 -0.37
C HIS A 118 5.82 10.41 -1.87
N LEU A 119 6.08 9.27 -2.54
CA LEU A 119 5.65 9.10 -3.92
C LEU A 119 4.14 8.92 -4.04
N LEU A 120 3.61 9.38 -5.16
CA LEU A 120 2.20 9.29 -5.50
C LEU A 120 1.92 8.09 -6.40
N ILE A 121 0.77 7.47 -6.20
CA ILE A 121 0.27 6.40 -7.08
C ILE A 121 -1.24 6.49 -7.20
N ARG A 122 -1.77 6.26 -8.42
CA ARG A 122 -3.20 6.13 -8.63
C ARG A 122 -3.64 4.69 -8.44
N CYS A 123 -4.82 4.52 -7.85
CA CYS A 123 -5.41 3.22 -7.61
C CYS A 123 -6.91 3.24 -7.88
N GLU A 124 -7.40 2.26 -8.64
CA GLU A 124 -8.81 1.86 -8.58
C GLU A 124 -8.92 0.58 -7.75
N VAL A 125 -9.70 0.65 -6.67
CA VAL A 125 -10.09 -0.51 -5.87
C VAL A 125 -11.50 -0.90 -6.28
N PHE A 126 -11.66 -2.08 -6.87
CA PHE A 126 -12.92 -2.52 -7.49
C PHE A 126 -13.42 -3.86 -6.92
N PRO A 127 -14.74 -4.11 -6.93
CA PRO A 127 -15.28 -5.40 -6.52
C PRO A 127 -14.92 -6.50 -7.53
N LYS A 128 -14.15 -7.49 -7.09
CA LYS A 128 -13.84 -8.69 -7.87
C LYS A 128 -14.69 -9.86 -7.36
N HIS A 129 -15.54 -10.37 -8.23
CA HIS A 129 -16.40 -11.52 -7.95
C HIS A 129 -15.62 -12.81 -8.20
N LEU A 130 -15.42 -13.60 -7.15
CA LEU A 130 -14.85 -14.94 -7.28
C LEU A 130 -15.95 -15.94 -7.65
N PRO A 131 -15.65 -16.94 -8.49
CA PRO A 131 -16.63 -17.97 -8.82
C PRO A 131 -17.02 -18.79 -7.57
N PRO A 132 -18.21 -19.41 -7.56
CA PRO A 132 -18.58 -20.42 -6.56
C PRO A 132 -17.53 -21.52 -6.51
N LYS A 133 -17.27 -22.07 -5.32
CA LYS A 133 -16.31 -23.15 -5.11
C LYS A 133 -16.81 -24.10 -4.03
N ASP A 134 -16.70 -25.41 -4.29
CA ASP A 134 -17.07 -26.46 -3.34
C ASP A 134 -18.51 -26.33 -2.81
N GLY A 135 -19.45 -25.95 -3.70
CA GLY A 135 -20.86 -25.72 -3.36
C GLY A 135 -21.16 -24.44 -2.58
N GLN A 136 -20.14 -23.63 -2.28
CA GLN A 136 -20.30 -22.34 -1.59
C GLN A 136 -20.46 -21.20 -2.61
N PRO A 137 -21.30 -20.19 -2.32
CA PRO A 137 -21.44 -19.01 -3.17
C PRO A 137 -20.10 -18.28 -3.29
N GLY A 138 -19.91 -17.66 -4.46
CA GLY A 138 -18.75 -16.82 -4.74
C GLY A 138 -18.63 -15.66 -3.75
N LYS A 139 -17.39 -15.24 -3.47
CA LYS A 139 -17.10 -14.11 -2.59
C LYS A 139 -16.75 -12.88 -3.42
N VAL A 140 -17.17 -11.71 -2.95
CA VAL A 140 -16.66 -10.42 -3.46
C VAL A 140 -15.42 -10.06 -2.66
N ILE A 141 -14.31 -9.82 -3.36
CA ILE A 141 -13.04 -9.36 -2.78
C ILE A 141 -12.62 -8.05 -3.43
N SER A 142 -11.64 -7.36 -2.84
CA SER A 142 -11.02 -6.20 -3.47
C SER A 142 -10.08 -6.62 -4.59
N GLY A 143 -10.28 -6.07 -5.79
CA GLY A 143 -9.28 -5.99 -6.85
C GLY A 143 -8.59 -4.63 -6.83
N TYR A 144 -7.33 -4.59 -7.26
CA TYR A 144 -6.54 -3.36 -7.33
C TYR A 144 -6.05 -3.16 -8.76
N ARG A 145 -6.19 -1.94 -9.28
CA ARG A 145 -5.55 -1.50 -10.52
C ARG A 145 -4.69 -0.29 -10.22
N TRP A 146 -3.38 -0.48 -10.31
CA TRP A 146 -2.38 0.56 -10.06
C TRP A 146 -2.09 1.32 -11.35
N THR A 147 -1.80 2.61 -11.21
CA THR A 147 -1.36 3.44 -12.33
C THR A 147 -0.28 4.39 -11.84
N HIS A 148 0.83 4.44 -12.59
CA HIS A 148 1.95 5.32 -12.29
C HIS A 148 1.51 6.78 -12.35
N VAL A 149 2.10 7.61 -11.49
CA VAL A 149 1.92 9.06 -11.52
C VAL A 149 3.25 9.69 -11.85
N GLU A 150 3.35 10.24 -13.06
CA GLU A 150 4.48 11.07 -13.45
C GLU A 150 4.39 12.41 -12.72
N LEU A 151 5.39 12.71 -11.90
CA LEU A 151 5.45 13.95 -11.12
C LEU A 151 6.02 15.06 -11.99
N ASN A 152 5.38 16.23 -11.98
CA ASN A 152 5.99 17.44 -12.53
C ASN A 152 7.06 18.01 -11.58
N ASP A 153 7.81 19.02 -12.04
CA ASP A 153 8.90 19.64 -11.26
C ASP A 153 8.45 20.19 -9.89
N GLU A 154 7.24 20.76 -9.81
CA GLU A 154 6.69 21.29 -8.56
C GLU A 154 6.39 20.15 -7.57
N GLN A 155 5.74 19.09 -8.05
CA GLN A 155 5.43 17.91 -7.24
C GLN A 155 6.72 17.18 -6.81
N LEU A 156 7.72 17.10 -7.68
CA LEU A 156 9.02 16.53 -7.34
C LEU A 156 9.71 17.35 -6.25
N ALA A 157 9.68 18.69 -6.34
CA ALA A 157 10.22 19.56 -5.30
C ALA A 157 9.48 19.39 -3.96
N GLN A 158 8.16 19.20 -3.98
CA GLN A 158 7.37 18.91 -2.78
C GLN A 158 7.77 17.55 -2.15
N VAL A 159 7.99 16.52 -2.97
CA VAL A 159 8.49 15.22 -2.51
C VAL A 159 9.85 15.37 -1.87
N GLU A 160 10.79 16.07 -2.50
CA GLU A 160 12.14 16.28 -1.94
C GLU A 160 12.09 17.05 -0.62
N GLN A 161 11.24 18.07 -0.52
CA GLN A 161 11.06 18.80 0.74
C GLN A 161 10.46 17.92 1.83
N ALA A 162 9.46 17.09 1.50
CA ALA A 162 8.85 16.16 2.44
C ALA A 162 9.86 15.10 2.92
N ARG A 163 10.64 14.53 1.99
CA ARG A 163 11.72 13.58 2.31
C ARG A 163 12.77 14.19 3.24
N LYS A 164 13.17 15.44 3.00
CA LYS A 164 14.08 16.19 3.88
C LYS A 164 13.51 16.37 5.29
N VAL A 165 12.24 16.72 5.42
CA VAL A 165 11.55 16.84 6.73
C VAL A 165 11.51 15.49 7.45
N SER A 166 11.26 14.42 6.71
CA SER A 166 11.27 13.03 7.20
C SER A 166 12.68 12.47 7.43
N LYS A 167 13.74 13.27 7.21
CA LYS A 167 15.16 12.87 7.32
C LYS A 167 15.53 11.68 6.42
N LEU A 168 14.84 11.54 5.30
CA LEU A 168 15.14 10.55 4.27
C LEU A 168 16.16 11.10 3.28
N PRO A 169 16.96 10.23 2.63
CA PRO A 169 17.83 10.65 1.53
C PRO A 169 17.01 11.23 0.37
N ALA A 170 17.65 12.07 -0.44
CA ALA A 170 17.07 12.61 -1.67
C ALA A 170 16.51 11.46 -2.54
N LEU A 171 15.44 11.72 -3.29
CA LEU A 171 14.75 10.66 -4.03
C LEU A 171 15.69 9.96 -5.02
N ALA A 172 16.50 10.73 -5.74
CA ALA A 172 17.48 10.19 -6.69
C ALA A 172 18.50 9.25 -6.02
N ASP A 173 18.91 9.52 -4.79
CA ASP A 173 19.84 8.66 -4.05
C ASP A 173 19.15 7.46 -3.40
N ALA A 174 17.89 7.63 -3.00
CA ALA A 174 17.08 6.53 -2.49
C ALA A 174 16.76 5.49 -3.56
N LEU A 175 16.69 5.90 -4.83
CA LEU A 175 16.40 5.05 -5.98
C LEU A 175 17.65 4.42 -6.62
N LYS A 176 18.87 4.81 -6.23
CA LYS A 176 20.11 4.12 -6.65
C LYS A 176 20.31 2.82 -5.89
#